data_AF-A0A438JGQ6-F1
#
_entry.id   AF-A0A438JGQ6-F1
#
_cell.length_a   1.000
_cell.length_b   1.000
_cell.length_c   1.000
_cell.angle_alpha   90.00
_cell.angle_beta   90.00
_cell.angle_gamma   90.00
#
_symmetry.space_group_name_H-M   'P 1'
#
loop_
_entity.id
_entity.type
_entity.pdbx_description
1 polymer ?
#
loop_
_entity_poly.entity_id
_entity_poly.type
_entity_poly.pdbx_seq_one_letter_code
_entity_poly.pdbx_strand_id
1 'polypeptide(L)' 'MEESIESNLNERDVGRRENGELFEMKVALQLGRSLSGLKGLAASSCSSSKKGEAIEEFASKLF' A
#
# COMPACT_ATOMS: atom_id res chain seq x y z
N MET A 1 5.66 4.15 -8.58
CA MET A 1 5.48 3.75 -7.17
C MET A 1 4.50 2.59 -7.06
N GLU A 2 3.29 2.74 -7.59
CA GLU A 2 2.30 1.66 -7.64
C GLU A 2 2.82 0.39 -8.33
N GLU A 3 3.37 0.52 -9.55
CA GLU A 3 3.98 -0.60 -10.29
C GLU A 3 5.08 -1.36 -9.50
N SER A 4 5.84 -0.65 -8.66
CA SER A 4 6.88 -1.27 -7.81
C SER A 4 6.28 -2.01 -6.61
N ILE A 5 5.14 -1.55 -6.10
CA ILE A 5 4.40 -2.23 -5.03
C ILE A 5 3.75 -3.49 -5.59
N GLU A 6 3.07 -3.38 -6.73
CA GLU A 6 2.41 -4.51 -7.39
C GLU A 6 3.39 -5.59 -7.82
N SER A 7 4.52 -5.22 -8.42
CA SER A 7 5.55 -6.20 -8.81
C SER A 7 6.12 -6.95 -7.60
N ASN A 8 6.31 -6.29 -6.45
CA ASN A 8 6.78 -6.95 -5.22
C ASN A 8 5.74 -7.93 -4.64
N LEU A 9 4.46 -7.53 -4.64
CA LEU A 9 3.35 -8.37 -4.18
C LEU A 9 3.11 -9.58 -5.09
N ASN A 10 3.30 -9.42 -6.41
CA ASN A 10 3.09 -10.46 -7.41
C ASN A 10 4.30 -11.36 -7.65
N GLU A 11 5.51 -10.97 -7.20
CA GLU A 11 6.71 -11.81 -7.29
C GLU A 11 6.46 -13.14 -6.58
N ARG A 12 6.69 -14.27 -7.22
CA ARG A 12 6.42 -15.60 -6.64
C ARG A 12 7.64 -16.20 -5.96
N ASP A 13 8.83 -15.75 -6.36
CA ASP A 13 10.08 -16.18 -5.75
C ASP A 13 10.34 -15.43 -4.45
N VAL A 14 10.16 -16.12 -3.32
CA VAL A 14 10.36 -15.55 -1.97
C VAL A 14 11.78 -15.02 -1.78
N GLY A 15 12.79 -15.59 -2.45
CA GLY A 15 14.17 -15.11 -2.36
C GLY A 15 14.41 -13.79 -3.11
N ARG A 16 13.52 -13.42 -4.02
CA ARG A 16 13.58 -12.17 -4.81
C ARG A 16 12.64 -11.09 -4.28
N ARG A 17 11.69 -11.44 -3.41
CA ARG A 17 10.82 -10.49 -2.72
C ARG A 17 11.62 -9.57 -1.81
N GLU A 18 11.16 -8.34 -1.65
CA GLU A 18 11.73 -7.43 -0.66
C GLU A 18 11.35 -7.91 0.75
N ASN A 19 12.20 -7.64 1.74
CA ASN A 19 11.88 -7.97 3.13
C ASN A 19 10.59 -7.24 3.56
N GLY A 20 9.65 -7.96 4.17
CA GLY A 20 8.32 -7.42 4.49
C GLY A 20 8.34 -6.18 5.39
N GLU A 21 9.25 -6.13 6.38
CA GLU A 21 9.38 -4.98 7.28
C GLU A 21 9.99 -3.77 6.56
N LEU A 22 11.02 -3.99 5.74
CA LEU A 22 11.63 -2.94 4.92
C LEU A 22 10.66 -2.42 3.87
N PHE A 23 9.87 -3.31 3.27
CA PHE A 23 8.85 -2.98 2.29
C PHE A 23 7.74 -2.12 2.91
N GLU A 24 7.23 -2.50 4.09
CA GLU A 24 6.22 -1.72 4.82
C GLU A 24 6.74 -0.32 5.15
N MET A 25 7.98 -0.21 5.67
CA MET A 25 8.59 1.08 6.00
C MET A 25 8.84 1.94 4.76
N LYS A 26 9.30 1.35 3.65
CA LYS A 26 9.50 2.04 2.39
C LYS A 26 8.19 2.62 1.84
N VAL A 27 7.11 1.84 1.85
CA VAL A 27 5.78 2.31 1.42
C VAL A 27 5.27 3.41 2.35
N ALA A 28 5.43 3.27 3.67
CA ALA A 28 5.04 4.30 4.63
C ALA A 28 5.78 5.63 4.39
N LEU A 29 7.10 5.57 4.17
CA LEU A 29 7.93 6.74 3.87
C LEU A 29 7.54 7.39 2.55
N GLN A 30 7.32 6.61 1.50
CA GLN A 30 6.92 7.14 0.20
C GLN A 30 5.55 7.82 0.24
N LEU A 31 4.64 7.37 1.12
CA LEU A 31 3.32 7.99 1.34
C LEU A 31 3.35 9.13 2.38
N GLY A 32 4.51 9.42 2.99
CA GLY A 32 4.63 10.41 4.06
C GLY A 32 3.81 10.06 5.32
N ARG A 33 3.67 8.77 5.64
CA ARG A 33 2.87 8.27 6.77
C ARG A 33 3.74 7.53 7.79
N SER A 34 3.24 7.44 9.02
CA SER A 34 3.74 6.46 9.99
C SER A 34 3.25 5.05 9.65
N LEU A 35 3.90 4.01 10.18
CA LEU A 35 3.45 2.62 10.03
C LEU A 35 2.01 2.42 10.55
N SER A 36 1.67 3.05 11.67
CA SER A 36 0.29 3.03 12.20
C SER A 36 -0.70 3.73 11.27
N GLY A 37 -0.31 4.85 10.67
CA GLY A 37 -1.10 5.55 9.66
C GLY A 37 -1.32 4.71 8.40
N LEU A 38 -0.29 4.01 7.94
CA LEU A 38 -0.37 3.08 6.79
C LEU A 38 -1.33 1.91 7.07
N LYS A 39 -1.32 1.36 8.29
CA LYS A 39 -2.26 0.29 8.69
C LYS A 39 -3.70 0.77 8.76
N GLY A 40 -3.94 1.96 9.32
CA GLY A 40 -5.27 2.58 9.34
C GLY A 40 -5.81 2.82 7.92
N LEU A 41 -4.92 3.26 7.03
CA LEU A 41 -5.19 3.47 5.61
C LEU A 41 -5.58 2.16 4.91
N ALA A 42 -4.79 1.10 5.06
CA ALA A 42 -5.11 -0.22 4.52
C ALA A 42 -6.46 -0.76 5.04
N ALA A 43 -6.73 -0.62 6.34
CA ALA A 43 -8.00 -1.04 6.94
C ALA A 43 -9.20 -0.29 6.36
N SER A 44 -9.06 1.03 6.14
CA SER A 44 -10.10 1.85 5.51
C SER A 44 -10.35 1.48 4.04
N SER A 45 -9.29 1.14 3.29
CA SER A 45 -9.40 0.70 1.90
C SER A 45 -10.05 -0.68 1.78
N CYS A 46 -9.70 -1.64 2.65
CA CYS A 46 -10.32 -2.96 2.67
C CYS A 46 -11.81 -2.93 3.02
N SER A 47 -12.22 -2.04 3.91
CA SER A 47 -13.64 -1.85 4.25
C SER A 47 -14.43 -1.13 3.14
N SER A 48 -13.73 -0.37 2.30
CA SER A 48 -14.28 0.29 1.10
C SER A 48 -14.38 -0.61 -0.14
N SER A 49 -13.77 -1.80 -0.15
CA SER A 49 -13.73 -2.70 -1.33
C SER A 49 -15.12 -3.19 -1.81
N LYS A 50 -16.19 -2.91 -1.06
CA LYS A 50 -17.59 -3.09 -1.50
C LYS A 50 -18.11 -1.99 -2.45
N LYS A 51 -17.39 -0.89 -2.64
CA LYS A 51 -17.82 0.23 -3.49
C LYS A 51 -16.58 0.90 -4.10
N GLY A 52 -16.25 0.53 -5.34
CA GLY A 52 -15.07 1.02 -6.07
C GLY A 52 -14.95 2.55 -6.20
N GLU A 53 -16.01 3.28 -5.88
CA GLU A 53 -16.08 4.74 -5.84
C GLU A 53 -15.17 5.38 -4.77
N ALA A 54 -14.95 4.72 -3.63
CA ALA A 54 -14.17 5.31 -2.54
C ALA A 54 -12.64 5.08 -2.64
N ILE A 55 -12.19 4.20 -3.55
CA ILE A 55 -10.77 4.07 -3.88
C ILE A 55 -10.30 5.27 -4.74
N GLU A 56 -11.15 5.77 -5.64
CA GLU A 56 -10.88 6.98 -6.44
C GLU A 56 -10.85 8.26 -5.59
N GLU A 57 -11.79 8.42 -4.64
CA GLU A 57 -11.80 9.55 -3.69
C GLU A 57 -10.60 9.52 -2.72
N PHE A 58 -10.04 8.33 -2.50
CA PHE A 58 -8.86 8.12 -1.69
C PHE A 58 -7.56 8.43 -2.47
N ALA A 59 -7.48 8.05 -3.75
CA ALA A 59 -6.37 8.40 -4.64
C ALA A 59 -6.24 9.92 -4.87
N SER A 60 -7.35 10.63 -4.92
CA SER A 60 -7.40 12.09 -5.03
C SER A 60 -6.99 12.84 -3.76
N LYS A 61 -6.81 12.15 -2.62
CA LYS A 61 -6.26 12.71 -1.37
C LYS A 61 -4.77 12.37 -1.17
N LEU A 62 -4.17 11.67 -2.13
CA LEU A 62 -2.73 11.34 -2.15
C LEU A 62 -1.86 12.39 -2.85
N PHE A 63 -2.49 13.41 -3.46
CA PHE A 63 -1.88 14.64 -3.98
C PHE A 63 -2.68 15.85 -3.50
#